data_AF-A0A5B0EFW6-F1
#
_entry.id   AF-A0A5B0EFW6-F1
#
_cell.length_a   1.000
_cell.length_b   1.000
_cell.length_c   1.000
_cell.angle_alpha   90.00
_cell.angle_beta   90.00
_cell.angle_gamma   90.00
#
_symmetry.space_group_name_H-M   'P 1'
#
loop_
_entity.id
_entity.type
_entity.pdbx_description
1 polymer ?
#
loop_
_entity_poly.entity_id
_entity_poly.type
_entity_poly.pdbx_seq_one_letter_code
_entity_poly.pdbx_strand_id
1 'polypeptide(L)'
;MYSNGKNLAHSGQGRLAGNITAFVVFFIMFLGCLYSLSFWTLENAWIPGISCFVLVMLAFGIPQHILGMSDKHPAKTAEQQD
;
A
#
# COMPACT_ATOMS: atom_id res chain seq x y z
N MET A 1 -16.32 -22.78 -5.77
CA MET A 1 -15.70 -23.78 -4.88
C MET A 1 -16.27 -23.57 -3.48
N TYR A 2 -16.99 -24.56 -2.95
CA TYR A 2 -17.43 -24.61 -1.55
C TYR A 2 -16.38 -25.42 -0.78
N SER A 3 -15.77 -24.85 0.25
CA SER A 3 -15.06 -25.65 1.25
C SER A 3 -15.94 -25.71 2.48
N ASN A 4 -16.47 -26.90 2.78
CA ASN A 4 -17.17 -27.19 4.03
C ASN A 4 -18.44 -26.33 4.28
N GLY A 5 -19.40 -26.36 3.35
CA GLY A 5 -20.77 -25.85 3.55
C GLY A 5 -20.96 -24.34 3.71
N LYS A 6 -19.89 -23.55 3.76
CA LYS A 6 -19.91 -22.09 3.87
C LYS A 6 -19.36 -21.46 2.59
N ASN A 7 -20.05 -20.42 2.10
CA ASN A 7 -19.55 -19.63 0.99
C ASN A 7 -18.24 -18.98 1.47
N LEU A 8 -17.11 -19.42 0.91
CA LEU A 8 -15.82 -18.76 1.11
C LEU A 8 -16.03 -17.33 0.60
N ALA A 9 -16.30 -16.40 1.51
CA ALA A 9 -16.34 -15.00 1.19
C ALA A 9 -14.93 -14.58 0.79
N HIS A 10 -14.57 -14.81 -0.47
CA HIS A 10 -13.52 -14.13 -1.19
C HIS A 10 -13.96 -12.67 -1.34
N SER A 11 -14.02 -11.95 -0.23
CA SER A 11 -14.40 -10.54 -0.22
C SER A 11 -13.72 -9.88 0.96
N GLY A 12 -12.38 -9.94 0.99
CA GLY A 12 -11.55 -9.12 1.87
C GLY A 12 -11.89 -9.13 3.37
N GLN A 13 -12.70 -10.07 3.85
CA GLN A 13 -13.14 -10.18 5.24
C GLN A 13 -11.90 -10.52 6.08
N GLY A 14 -11.37 -9.51 6.76
CA GLY A 14 -10.11 -9.58 7.52
C GLY A 14 -8.99 -8.66 7.03
N ARG A 15 -9.11 -8.02 5.85
CA ARG A 15 -8.08 -7.14 5.27
C ARG A 15 -8.35 -5.64 5.44
N LEU A 16 -9.31 -5.25 6.29
CA LEU A 16 -9.67 -3.83 6.51
C LEU A 16 -8.43 -3.00 6.91
N ALA A 17 -7.65 -3.46 7.87
CA ALA A 17 -6.43 -2.78 8.32
C ALA A 17 -5.39 -2.65 7.19
N GLY A 18 -5.21 -3.70 6.38
CA GLY A 18 -4.33 -3.68 5.21
C GLY A 18 -4.82 -2.71 4.12
N ASN A 19 -6.12 -2.67 3.88
CA ASN A 19 -6.73 -1.79 2.88
C ASN A 19 -6.67 -0.31 3.31
N ILE A 20 -6.92 -0.02 4.58
CA ILE A 20 -6.77 1.32 5.18
C ILE A 20 -5.30 1.76 5.13
N THR A 21 -4.37 0.87 5.47
CA THR A 21 -2.93 1.18 5.40
C THR A 21 -2.51 1.50 3.98
N ALA A 22 -2.93 0.70 3.00
CA ALA A 22 -2.67 0.97 1.59
C ALA A 22 -3.25 2.33 1.17
N PHE A 23 -4.50 2.62 1.55
CA PHE A 23 -5.14 3.90 1.27
C PHE A 23 -4.36 5.10 1.83
N VAL A 24 -3.96 5.05 3.11
CA VAL A 24 -3.19 6.13 3.75
C VAL A 24 -1.84 6.33 3.05
N VAL A 25 -1.14 5.25 2.70
CA VAL A 25 0.16 5.34 2.00
C VAL A 25 0.00 6.04 0.64
N PHE A 26 -0.97 5.62 -0.17
CA PHE A 26 -1.23 6.27 -1.46
C PHE A 26 -1.68 7.73 -1.31
N PHE A 27 -2.46 8.03 -0.27
CA PHE A 27 -2.92 9.39 -0.01
C PHE A 27 -1.79 10.34 0.40
N ILE A 28 -0.88 9.92 1.27
CA ILE A 28 0.31 10.72 1.65
C ILE A 28 1.20 10.94 0.43
N MET A 29 1.39 9.91 -0.40
CA MET A 29 2.18 10.01 -1.63
C MET A 29 1.59 11.04 -2.60
N PHE A 30 0.25 11.01 -2.77
CA PHE A 30 -0.47 11.94 -3.61
C PHE A 30 -0.32 13.40 -3.12
N LEU A 31 -0.42 13.62 -1.81
CA LEU A 31 -0.19 14.94 -1.20
C LEU A 31 1.26 15.41 -1.38
N GLY A 32 2.24 14.50 -1.28
CA GLY A 32 3.65 14.81 -1.53
C GLY A 32 3.91 15.26 -2.98
N CYS A 33 3.25 14.60 -3.94
CA CYS A 33 3.30 15.02 -5.34
C CYS A 33 2.66 16.41 -5.53
N LEU A 34 1.46 16.64 -5.00
CA LEU A 34 0.80 17.94 -5.06
C LEU A 34 1.66 19.06 -4.46
N TYR A 35 2.29 18.79 -3.30
CA TYR A 35 3.22 19.73 -2.68
C TYR A 35 4.43 20.00 -3.57
N SER A 36 5.08 18.98 -4.13
CA SER A 36 6.22 19.17 -5.05
C SER A 36 5.83 20.01 -6.28
N LEU A 37 4.67 19.74 -6.88
CA LEU A 37 4.16 20.51 -8.01
C LEU A 37 3.84 21.97 -7.64
N SER A 38 3.44 22.25 -6.40
CA SER A 38 3.17 23.61 -5.94
C SER A 38 4.41 24.52 -5.92
N PHE A 39 5.62 23.95 -5.82
CA PHE A 39 6.89 24.70 -5.88
C PHE A 39 7.53 24.69 -7.27
N TRP A 40 6.84 24.18 -8.29
CA TRP A 40 7.36 24.10 -9.64
C TRP A 40 7.34 25.45 -10.34
N THR A 41 8.43 26.20 -10.18
CA THR A 41 8.70 27.46 -10.90
C THR A 41 9.72 27.22 -12.02
N LEU A 42 9.74 28.08 -13.06
CA LEU A 42 10.69 27.93 -14.18
C LEU A 42 12.15 28.19 -13.76
N GLU A 43 12.37 28.93 -12.68
CA GLU A 43 13.72 29.25 -12.17
C GLU A 43 14.35 28.02 -11.48
N ASN A 44 13.55 27.23 -10.76
CA ASN A 44 14.01 26.08 -9.99
C ASN A 44 13.23 24.80 -10.31
N ALA A 45 13.02 24.50 -11.59
CA ALA A 45 12.26 23.32 -12.05
C ALA A 45 12.86 21.96 -11.65
N TRP A 46 14.17 21.92 -11.38
CA TRP A 46 14.89 20.67 -11.08
C TRP A 46 14.60 20.09 -9.69
N ILE A 47 14.50 20.96 -8.67
CA ILE A 47 14.24 20.55 -7.28
C ILE A 47 12.88 19.84 -7.13
N PRO A 48 11.74 20.42 -7.60
CA PRO A 48 10.44 19.77 -7.54
C PRO A 48 10.33 18.57 -8.50
N GLY A 49 11.13 18.54 -9.58
CA GLY A 49 11.22 17.38 -10.47
C GLY A 49 11.85 16.16 -9.78
N ILE A 50 13.02 16.34 -9.15
CA ILE A 50 13.69 15.25 -8.41
C ILE A 50 12.83 14.80 -7.22
N SER A 51 12.25 15.73 -6.46
CA SER A 51 11.41 15.37 -5.31
C SER A 51 10.21 14.51 -5.75
N CYS A 52 9.57 14.87 -6.86
CA CYS A 52 8.49 14.07 -7.46
C CYS A 52 8.99 12.67 -7.85
N PHE A 53 10.17 12.55 -8.44
CA PHE A 53 10.75 11.26 -8.84
C PHE A 53 11.04 10.35 -7.63
N VAL A 54 11.58 10.90 -6.55
CA VAL A 54 11.81 10.16 -5.30
C VAL A 54 10.49 9.75 -4.66
N LEU A 55 9.49 10.65 -4.64
CA LEU A 55 8.15 10.33 -4.14
C LEU A 55 7.51 9.20 -4.95
N VAL A 56 7.66 9.19 -6.27
CA VAL A 56 7.18 8.09 -7.11
C VAL A 56 7.92 6.78 -6.79
N MET A 57 9.23 6.79 -6.60
CA MET A 57 9.96 5.57 -6.20
C MET A 57 9.48 5.03 -4.84
N LEU A 58 9.25 5.91 -3.87
CA LEU A 58 8.66 5.54 -2.58
C LEU A 58 7.22 5.04 -2.74
N ALA A 59 6.46 5.59 -3.70
CA ALA A 59 5.11 5.14 -4.07
C ALA A 59 5.04 3.67 -4.42
N PHE A 60 6.07 3.16 -5.08
CA PHE A 60 6.14 1.74 -5.42
C PHE A 60 6.80 0.91 -4.32
N GLY A 61 7.83 1.43 -3.65
CA GLY A 61 8.57 0.70 -2.62
C GLY A 61 7.75 0.41 -1.35
N ILE A 62 6.99 1.39 -0.85
CA ILE A 62 6.26 1.25 0.43
C ILE A 62 5.12 0.21 0.33
N PRO A 63 4.25 0.24 -0.70
CA PRO A 63 3.21 -0.79 -0.85
C PRO A 63 3.81 -2.18 -1.06
N GLN A 64 4.91 -2.32 -1.81
CA GLN A 64 5.59 -3.61 -1.97
C GLN A 64 6.06 -4.19 -0.63
N HIS A 65 6.62 -3.35 0.25
CA HIS A 65 7.09 -3.78 1.57
C HIS A 65 5.95 -4.10 2.55
N ILE A 66 4.86 -3.32 2.54
CA ILE A 66 3.73 -3.50 3.46
C ILE A 66 2.78 -4.60 2.98
N LEU A 67 2.38 -4.61 1.70
CA LEU A 67 1.48 -5.64 1.15
C LEU A 67 2.16 -7.01 1.12
N GLY A 68 3.48 -7.06 0.90
CA GLY A 68 4.26 -8.30 0.95
C GLY A 68 4.38 -8.92 2.35
N MET A 69 4.03 -8.21 3.43
CA MET A 69 3.97 -8.79 4.79
C MET A 69 2.65 -9.52 5.08
N SER A 70 1.58 -9.23 4.32
CA SER A 70 0.27 -9.80 4.58
C SER A 70 0.23 -11.33 4.38
N ASP A 71 1.13 -11.88 3.57
CA ASP A 71 1.19 -13.31 3.24
C ASP A 71 2.20 -14.09 4.12
N LYS A 72 2.83 -13.46 5.12
CA LYS A 72 3.96 -14.07 5.86
C LYS A 72 3.56 -15.04 6.98
N HIS A 73 2.27 -15.29 7.21
CA HIS A 73 1.83 -16.29 8.20
C HIS A 73 0.61 -17.11 7.75
N PRO A 74 0.75 -18.04 6.78
CA PRO A 74 -0.22 -19.10 6.56
C PRO A 74 -0.09 -20.26 7.58
N ALA A 75 1.00 -20.31 8.36
CA ALA A 75 1.42 -21.52 9.09
C ALA A 75 1.12 -21.54 10.60
N LYS A 76 0.47 -20.52 11.19
CA LYS A 76 0.15 -20.50 12.63
C LYS A 76 -1.33 -20.74 12.98
N THR A 77 -2.17 -21.05 11.99
CA THR A 77 -3.60 -21.29 12.23
C THR A 77 -3.98 -22.77 12.10
N ALA A 78 -3.12 -23.61 11.50
CA ALA A 78 -3.37 -25.05 11.38
C ALA A 78 -2.93 -25.86 12.62
N GLU A 79 -1.94 -25.38 13.37
CA GLU A 79 -1.32 -26.10 14.52
C GLU A 79 -1.95 -25.73 15.88
N GLN A 80 -3.11 -25.06 15.87
CA GLN A 80 -3.86 -24.66 17.08
C GLN A 80 -5.27 -25.26 17.09
N GLN A 81 -5.51 -26.23 16.21
CA GLN A 81 -6.79 -26.91 16.02
C GLN A 81 -6.63 -28.44 16.09
N ASP A 82 -5.66 -28.89 16.91
CA ASP A 82 -5.53 -30.26 17.42
C ASP A 82 -5.88 -30.27 18.92
#